data_AF-A0A1U9NAD9-F1
#
_entry.id   AF-A0A1U9NAD9-F1
#
_cell.length_a   1.000
_cell.length_b   1.000
_cell.length_c   1.000
_cell.angle_alpha   90.00
_cell.angle_beta   90.00
_cell.angle_gamma   90.00
#
_symmetry.space_group_name_H-M   'P 1'
#
loop_
_entity.id
_entity.type
_entity.pdbx_description
1 polymer ?
#
loop_
_entity_poly.entity_id
_entity_poly.type
_entity_poly.pdbx_seq_one_letter_code
_entity_poly.pdbx_strand_id
1 'polypeptide(L)'
;MATGTINMHNAPLGAPSSSKGSPQFALFCEEYQQRLDALTLVKQLIQMIKAVQRHRGMSMGALGGNALFRAELTQLQAQLERRLELVQAFAARSLNLLSPRDRENLSNAWLTISRDWQQDAVVDNYELHCHLIEQLLSMVAALGKQLELPTSQALSPHKERTAGDAAPEGTAYPNRFKYLEVLHFSTRLMPSVAEQIGRIRALSTYASALGYCDKDVTSKLRYAIQCTRVNNEKLRHQTKRLEGLLDKDLSLLPQLKSYEIKLDFLLTMVENDVVNPHQINADSHRLFVLASDIIDMYLKVVDEGVHLLTSWHEQDIELWLETC
;
A
#
# COMPACT_ATOMS: atom_id res chain seq x y z
N MET A 1 -25.28 -46.66 -67.17
CA MET A 1 -24.66 -45.43 -66.65
C MET A 1 -24.55 -45.59 -65.15
N ALA A 2 -23.33 -45.73 -64.63
CA ALA A 2 -23.06 -45.98 -63.23
C ALA A 2 -22.89 -44.64 -62.50
N THR A 3 -23.73 -44.37 -61.50
CA THR A 3 -23.57 -43.26 -60.56
C THR A 3 -22.70 -43.72 -59.40
N GLY A 4 -21.46 -43.24 -59.36
CA GLY A 4 -20.53 -43.47 -58.25
C GLY A 4 -20.85 -42.55 -57.08
N THR A 5 -21.14 -43.14 -55.92
CA THR A 5 -21.26 -42.46 -54.63
C THR A 5 -19.88 -42.29 -54.02
N ILE A 6 -19.43 -41.04 -53.89
CA ILE A 6 -18.20 -40.66 -53.19
C ILE A 6 -18.49 -40.64 -51.68
N ASN A 7 -17.96 -41.63 -50.96
CA ASN A 7 -17.91 -41.60 -49.49
C ASN A 7 -16.78 -40.66 -49.05
N MET A 8 -17.13 -39.47 -48.54
CA MET A 8 -16.18 -38.62 -47.82
C MET A 8 -15.88 -39.24 -46.46
N HIS A 9 -14.66 -39.74 -46.28
CA HIS A 9 -14.13 -40.09 -44.97
C HIS A 9 -13.96 -38.82 -44.14
N ASN A 10 -14.76 -38.69 -43.08
CA ASN A 10 -14.48 -37.79 -41.97
C ASN A 10 -13.14 -38.20 -41.34
N ALA A 11 -12.17 -37.31 -41.36
CA ALA A 11 -10.95 -37.47 -40.58
C ALA A 11 -11.31 -37.52 -39.09
N PRO A 12 -10.75 -38.46 -38.30
CA PRO A 12 -10.99 -38.49 -36.87
C PRO A 12 -10.36 -37.24 -36.25
N LEU A 13 -11.19 -36.43 -35.58
CA LEU A 13 -10.74 -35.41 -34.63
C LEU A 13 -9.88 -36.12 -33.59
N GLY A 14 -8.55 -36.04 -33.76
CA GLY A 14 -7.59 -36.62 -32.83
C GLY A 14 -7.83 -36.04 -31.45
N ALA A 15 -8.12 -36.89 -30.47
CA ALA A 15 -8.18 -36.49 -29.07
C ALA A 15 -6.83 -35.86 -28.68
N PRO A 16 -6.81 -34.74 -27.94
CA PRO A 16 -5.56 -34.11 -27.52
C PRO A 16 -4.73 -35.14 -26.73
N SER A 17 -3.52 -35.39 -27.23
CA SER A 17 -2.59 -36.34 -26.63
C SER A 17 -2.32 -35.91 -25.18
N SER A 18 -2.51 -36.83 -24.23
CA SER A 18 -2.20 -36.60 -22.81
C SER A 18 -0.68 -36.41 -22.64
N SER A 19 -0.20 -35.18 -22.84
CA SER A 19 1.16 -34.83 -22.42
C SER A 19 1.15 -34.84 -20.89
N LYS A 20 2.03 -35.65 -20.30
CA LYS A 20 2.30 -35.57 -18.86
C LYS A 20 2.65 -34.11 -18.54
N GLY A 21 2.02 -33.54 -17.51
CA GLY A 21 2.07 -32.12 -17.18
C GLY A 21 3.47 -31.53 -17.39
N SER A 22 3.57 -30.60 -18.34
CA SER A 22 4.87 -30.01 -18.70
C SER A 22 5.44 -29.26 -17.48
N PRO A 23 6.74 -29.41 -17.16
CA PRO A 23 7.42 -28.69 -16.07
C PRO A 23 7.18 -27.17 -16.09
N GLN A 24 6.90 -26.61 -17.28
CA GLN A 24 6.58 -25.20 -17.47
C GLN A 24 5.30 -24.76 -16.75
N PHE A 25 4.26 -25.61 -16.68
CA PHE A 25 3.03 -25.30 -15.94
C PHE A 25 3.26 -25.29 -14.43
N ALA A 26 4.09 -26.21 -13.91
CA ALA A 26 4.43 -26.23 -12.49
C ALA A 26 5.18 -24.94 -12.09
N LEU A 27 6.19 -24.54 -12.88
CA LEU A 27 6.91 -23.28 -12.68
C LEU A 27 5.99 -22.05 -12.77
N PHE A 28 5.06 -22.03 -13.73
CA PHE A 28 4.06 -20.96 -13.83
C PHE A 28 3.19 -20.87 -12.58
N CYS A 29 2.67 -22.00 -12.11
CA CYS A 29 1.85 -22.04 -10.89
C CYS A 29 2.61 -21.56 -9.65
N GLU A 30 3.90 -21.92 -9.52
CA GLU A 30 4.75 -21.45 -8.42
C GLU A 30 4.94 -19.93 -8.44
N GLU A 31 5.33 -19.35 -9.59
CA GLU A 31 5.50 -17.91 -9.76
C GLU A 31 4.17 -17.15 -9.59
N TYR A 32 3.08 -17.68 -10.14
CA TYR A 32 1.74 -17.12 -9.98
C TYR A 32 1.34 -17.03 -8.50
N GLN A 33 1.56 -18.10 -7.74
CA GLN A 33 1.23 -18.15 -6.32
C GLN A 33 2.14 -17.21 -5.50
N GLN A 34 3.44 -17.15 -5.81
CA GLN A 34 4.37 -16.25 -5.13
C GLN A 34 3.97 -14.78 -5.32
N ARG A 35 3.53 -14.39 -6.51
CA ARG A 35 3.06 -13.02 -6.79
C ARG A 35 1.75 -12.70 -6.07
N LEU A 36 0.81 -13.64 -6.01
CA LEU A 36 -0.43 -13.48 -5.26
C LEU A 36 -0.15 -13.33 -3.75
N ASP A 37 0.80 -14.10 -3.23
CA ASP A 37 1.27 -13.98 -1.84
C ASP A 37 1.91 -12.60 -1.60
N ALA A 38 2.72 -12.09 -2.54
CA ALA A 38 3.33 -10.76 -2.45
C ALA A 38 2.28 -9.64 -2.43
N LEU A 39 1.28 -9.67 -3.31
CA LEU A 39 0.16 -8.72 -3.31
C LEU A 39 -0.65 -8.77 -2.01
N THR A 40 -0.90 -9.99 -1.51
CA THR A 40 -1.58 -10.19 -0.22
C THR A 40 -0.78 -9.58 0.92
N LEU A 41 0.54 -9.82 0.94
CA LEU A 41 1.43 -9.30 1.96
C LEU A 41 1.57 -7.78 1.91
N VAL A 42 1.65 -7.17 0.71
CA VAL A 42 1.59 -5.72 0.51
C VAL A 42 0.36 -5.14 1.21
N LYS A 43 -0.82 -5.74 0.98
CA LYS A 43 -2.05 -5.32 1.64
C LYS A 43 -1.96 -5.42 3.16
N GLN A 44 -1.45 -6.53 3.71
CA GLN A 44 -1.32 -6.69 5.16
C GLN A 44 -0.35 -5.67 5.78
N LEU A 45 0.77 -5.38 5.11
CA LEU A 45 1.74 -4.39 5.55
C LEU A 45 1.16 -2.97 5.51
N ILE A 46 0.36 -2.61 4.50
CA ILE A 46 -0.35 -1.31 4.45
C ILE A 46 -1.32 -1.17 5.63
N GLN A 47 -2.06 -2.23 5.96
CA GLN A 47 -2.95 -2.22 7.12
C GLN A 47 -2.19 -2.14 8.44
N MET A 48 -0.99 -2.75 8.52
CA MET A 48 -0.09 -2.59 9.65
C MET A 48 0.38 -1.13 9.78
N ILE A 49 0.84 -0.51 8.68
CA ILE A 49 1.24 0.91 8.64
C ILE A 49 0.11 1.80 9.19
N LYS A 50 -1.11 1.62 8.67
CA LYS A 50 -2.29 2.37 9.14
C LYS A 50 -2.49 2.26 10.65
N ALA A 51 -2.42 1.04 11.17
CA ALA A 51 -2.67 0.77 12.58
C ALA A 51 -1.54 1.31 13.48
N VAL A 52 -0.27 1.13 13.11
CA VAL A 52 0.89 1.69 13.85
C VAL A 52 0.86 3.22 13.81
N GLN A 53 0.54 3.83 12.66
CA GLN A 53 0.35 5.27 12.55
C GLN A 53 -0.76 5.76 13.49
N ARG A 54 -1.89 5.05 13.56
CA ARG A 54 -3.01 5.42 14.45
C ARG A 54 -2.59 5.30 15.91
N HIS A 55 -1.87 4.24 16.27
CA HIS A 55 -1.31 4.05 17.61
C HIS A 55 -0.33 5.16 17.97
N ARG A 56 0.55 5.58 17.05
CA ARG A 56 1.44 6.75 17.23
C ARG A 56 0.63 8.00 17.56
N GLY A 57 -0.41 8.30 16.77
CA GLY A 57 -1.22 9.51 17.01
C GLY A 57 -1.95 9.50 18.35
N MET A 58 -2.48 8.34 18.74
CA MET A 58 -3.21 8.17 20.00
C MET A 58 -2.28 8.19 21.23
N SER A 59 -1.13 7.50 21.18
CA SER A 59 -0.14 7.50 22.26
C SER A 59 0.43 8.90 22.48
N MET A 60 0.73 9.62 21.40
CA MET A 60 1.14 11.03 21.46
C MET A 60 0.05 11.91 22.08
N GLY A 61 -1.21 11.76 21.71
CA GLY A 61 -2.31 12.48 22.37
C GLY A 61 -2.47 12.14 23.86
N ALA A 62 -2.31 10.87 24.23
CA ALA A 62 -2.39 10.41 25.61
C ALA A 62 -1.23 10.93 26.47
N LEU A 63 0.00 10.93 25.93
CA LEU A 63 1.18 11.51 26.58
C LEU A 63 1.11 13.04 26.67
N GLY A 64 0.39 13.69 25.76
CA GLY A 64 0.03 15.10 25.84
C GLY A 64 -1.05 15.41 26.90
N GLY A 65 -1.61 14.41 27.57
CA GLY A 65 -2.59 14.58 28.64
C GLY A 65 -4.05 14.33 28.25
N ASN A 66 -4.35 14.01 26.99
CA ASN A 66 -5.72 13.69 26.57
C ASN A 66 -6.06 12.23 26.88
N ALA A 67 -6.78 12.01 27.99
CA ALA A 67 -7.16 10.68 28.45
C ALA A 67 -8.13 9.92 27.53
N LEU A 68 -8.82 10.60 26.61
CA LEU A 68 -9.80 9.98 25.70
C LEU A 68 -9.16 8.88 24.82
N PHE A 69 -7.87 9.00 24.52
CA PHE A 69 -7.16 8.05 23.66
C PHE A 69 -6.82 6.71 24.35
N ARG A 70 -6.83 6.62 25.68
CA ARG A 70 -6.32 5.44 26.42
C ARG A 70 -7.14 4.16 26.19
N ALA A 71 -8.46 4.28 26.15
CA ALA A 71 -9.35 3.14 25.95
C ALA A 71 -9.18 2.56 24.53
N GLU A 72 -9.20 3.43 23.52
CA GLU A 72 -9.00 3.03 22.11
C GLU A 72 -7.60 2.45 21.85
N LEU A 73 -6.56 2.95 22.53
CA LEU A 73 -5.20 2.41 22.42
C LEU A 73 -5.14 0.94 22.78
N THR A 74 -5.74 0.54 23.90
CA THR A 74 -5.71 -0.86 24.37
C THR A 74 -6.35 -1.80 23.35
N GLN A 75 -7.49 -1.39 22.77
CA GLN A 75 -8.16 -2.17 21.72
C GLN A 75 -7.30 -2.24 20.45
N LEU A 76 -6.67 -1.13 20.07
CA LEU A 76 -5.82 -1.05 18.89
C LEU A 76 -4.55 -1.90 19.03
N GLN A 77 -3.93 -1.94 20.21
CA GLN A 77 -2.77 -2.80 20.50
C GLN A 77 -3.10 -4.28 20.29
N ALA A 78 -4.22 -4.76 20.83
CA ALA A 78 -4.67 -6.13 20.63
C ALA A 78 -4.97 -6.43 19.15
N GLN A 79 -5.46 -5.45 18.38
CA GLN A 79 -5.64 -5.61 16.93
C GLN A 79 -4.30 -5.67 16.18
N LEU A 80 -3.33 -4.86 16.58
CA LEU A 80 -1.98 -4.83 16.00
C LEU A 80 -1.24 -6.14 16.24
N GLU A 81 -1.34 -6.71 17.44
CA GLU A 81 -0.77 -8.03 17.78
C GLU A 81 -1.30 -9.12 16.86
N ARG A 82 -2.63 -9.22 16.71
CA ARG A 82 -3.25 -10.19 15.79
C ARG A 82 -2.85 -9.96 14.32
N ARG A 83 -2.70 -8.70 13.90
CA ARG A 83 -2.23 -8.37 12.54
C ARG A 83 -0.78 -8.77 12.34
N LEU A 84 0.05 -8.63 13.37
CA LEU A 84 1.45 -9.02 13.33
C LEU A 84 1.57 -10.53 13.19
N GLU A 85 0.82 -11.29 13.98
CA GLU A 85 0.75 -12.76 13.84
C GLU A 85 0.30 -13.17 12.43
N LEU A 86 -0.69 -12.49 11.86
CA LEU A 86 -1.15 -12.74 10.50
C LEU A 86 -0.07 -12.46 9.45
N VAL A 87 0.64 -11.33 9.55
CA VAL A 87 1.79 -10.99 8.68
C VAL A 87 2.88 -12.05 8.79
N GLN A 88 3.19 -12.49 10.02
CA GLN A 88 4.17 -13.54 10.27
C GLN A 88 3.76 -14.88 9.64
N ALA A 89 2.48 -15.24 9.70
CA ALA A 89 1.96 -16.46 9.09
C ALA A 89 2.04 -16.41 7.55
N PHE A 90 1.65 -15.29 6.93
CA PHE A 90 1.80 -15.11 5.48
C PHE A 90 3.28 -15.15 5.06
N ALA A 91 4.16 -14.47 5.79
CA ALA A 91 5.59 -14.46 5.51
C ALA A 91 6.26 -15.83 5.72
N ALA A 92 5.73 -16.67 6.61
CA ALA A 92 6.23 -18.03 6.80
C ALA A 92 5.83 -18.98 5.67
N ARG A 93 4.72 -18.72 4.98
CA ARG A 93 4.25 -19.54 3.85
C ARG A 93 5.11 -19.36 2.60
N SER A 94 5.67 -18.17 2.41
CA SER A 94 6.39 -17.82 1.19
C SER A 94 7.89 -17.64 1.49
N LEU A 95 8.73 -18.53 0.95
CA LEU A 95 10.14 -18.66 1.32
C LEU A 95 11.00 -17.40 1.10
N ASN A 96 10.56 -16.46 0.25
CA ASN A 96 11.39 -15.36 -0.25
C ASN A 96 10.75 -13.96 -0.15
N LEU A 97 9.59 -13.80 0.49
CA LEU A 97 8.89 -12.51 0.50
C LEU A 97 9.42 -11.56 1.59
N LEU A 98 9.65 -12.05 2.81
CA LEU A 98 10.34 -11.31 3.88
C LEU A 98 11.47 -12.15 4.44
N SER A 99 12.61 -11.52 4.71
CA SER A 99 13.72 -12.21 5.35
C SER A 99 13.38 -12.57 6.80
N PRO A 100 13.98 -13.63 7.37
CA PRO A 100 13.83 -13.94 8.80
C PRO A 100 14.20 -12.75 9.70
N ARG A 101 15.19 -11.95 9.28
CA ARG A 101 15.62 -10.74 9.98
C ARG A 101 14.53 -9.66 9.97
N ASP A 102 13.88 -9.42 8.83
CA ASP A 102 12.78 -8.45 8.73
C ASP A 102 11.64 -8.84 9.67
N ARG A 103 11.31 -10.14 9.69
CA ARG A 103 10.27 -10.72 10.55
C ARG A 103 10.57 -10.53 12.03
N GLU A 104 11.80 -10.84 12.46
CA GLU A 104 12.24 -10.66 13.85
C GLU A 104 12.26 -9.18 14.24
N ASN A 105 12.79 -8.31 13.37
CA ASN A 105 12.83 -6.87 13.61
C ASN A 105 11.44 -6.28 13.80
N LEU A 106 10.45 -6.65 12.98
CA LEU A 106 9.06 -6.20 13.14
C LEU A 106 8.49 -6.61 14.49
N SER A 107 8.70 -7.86 14.89
CA SER A 107 8.21 -8.37 16.16
C SER A 107 8.84 -7.65 17.34
N ASN A 108 10.16 -7.46 17.33
CA ASN A 108 10.89 -6.77 18.38
C ASN A 108 10.50 -5.28 18.46
N ALA A 109 10.42 -4.60 17.32
CA ALA A 109 10.03 -3.19 17.28
C ALA A 109 8.61 -2.97 17.82
N TRP A 110 7.66 -3.80 17.43
CA TRP A 110 6.29 -3.72 17.98
C TRP A 110 6.26 -4.01 19.48
N LEU A 111 7.02 -5.02 19.94
CA LEU A 111 7.08 -5.38 21.35
C LEU A 111 7.60 -4.24 22.23
N THR A 112 8.65 -3.55 21.79
CA THR A 112 9.20 -2.37 22.47
C THR A 112 8.13 -1.27 22.56
N ILE A 113 7.48 -0.95 21.44
CA ILE A 113 6.47 0.10 21.38
C ILE A 113 5.24 -0.22 22.23
N SER A 114 4.74 -1.45 22.19
CA SER A 114 3.46 -1.78 22.82
C SER A 114 3.54 -1.81 24.35
N ARG A 115 4.70 -2.15 24.91
CA ARG A 115 4.90 -2.32 26.35
C ARG A 115 5.25 -1.03 27.08
N ASP A 116 6.10 -0.19 26.49
CA ASP A 116 6.79 0.86 27.24
C ASP A 116 6.34 2.29 26.88
N TRP A 117 5.45 2.46 25.88
CA TRP A 117 5.06 3.79 25.38
C TRP A 117 4.54 4.75 26.46
N GLN A 118 3.94 4.24 27.56
CA GLN A 118 3.45 5.10 28.65
C GLN A 118 4.57 5.71 29.49
N GLN A 119 5.74 5.07 29.52
CA GLN A 119 6.92 5.46 30.31
C GLN A 119 8.01 6.10 29.45
N ASP A 120 7.95 5.92 28.13
CA ASP A 120 8.87 6.54 27.19
C ASP A 120 8.81 8.07 27.25
N ALA A 121 9.97 8.70 27.00
CA ALA A 121 9.96 10.10 26.65
C ALA A 121 9.15 10.29 25.35
N VAL A 122 8.38 11.37 25.26
CA VAL A 122 7.50 11.64 24.11
C VAL A 122 8.25 11.58 22.77
N VAL A 123 9.48 12.09 22.75
CA VAL A 123 10.32 12.07 21.55
C VAL A 123 10.69 10.63 21.19
N ASP A 124 11.10 9.81 22.15
CA ASP A 124 11.45 8.41 21.90
C ASP A 124 10.23 7.61 21.41
N ASN A 125 9.07 7.77 22.05
CA ASN A 125 7.81 7.16 21.60
C ASN A 125 7.52 7.56 20.15
N TYR A 126 7.64 8.84 19.80
CA TYR A 126 7.42 9.32 18.44
C TYR A 126 8.41 8.69 17.43
N GLU A 127 9.71 8.72 17.72
CA GLU A 127 10.75 8.26 16.80
C GLU A 127 10.73 6.74 16.61
N LEU A 128 10.48 5.95 17.67
CA LEU A 128 10.33 4.50 17.57
C LEU A 128 9.20 4.11 16.61
N HIS A 129 8.05 4.78 16.71
CA HIS A 129 6.95 4.56 15.78
C HIS A 129 7.29 5.00 14.35
N CYS A 130 7.92 6.17 14.18
CA CYS A 130 8.38 6.64 12.87
C CYS A 130 9.30 5.59 12.22
N HIS A 131 10.24 5.05 12.97
CA HIS A 131 11.18 4.04 12.49
C HIS A 131 10.47 2.76 12.07
N LEU A 132 9.53 2.23 12.87
CA LEU A 132 8.75 1.05 12.51
C LEU A 132 7.94 1.28 11.22
N ILE A 133 7.32 2.45 11.06
CA ILE A 133 6.56 2.77 9.84
C ILE A 133 7.48 2.88 8.62
N GLU A 134 8.66 3.47 8.75
CA GLU A 134 9.67 3.53 7.67
C GLU A 134 10.16 2.14 7.25
N GLN A 135 10.36 1.22 8.21
CA GLN A 135 10.69 -0.17 7.92
C GLN A 135 9.55 -0.86 7.15
N LEU A 136 8.30 -0.71 7.61
CA LEU A 136 7.14 -1.29 6.93
C LEU A 136 6.98 -0.74 5.50
N LEU A 137 7.14 0.57 5.30
CA LEU A 137 7.11 1.20 3.97
C LEU A 137 8.22 0.65 3.05
N SER A 138 9.41 0.41 3.60
CA SER A 138 10.53 -0.17 2.87
C SER A 138 10.24 -1.61 2.42
N MET A 139 9.58 -2.41 3.28
CA MET A 139 9.14 -3.77 2.93
C MET A 139 8.08 -3.75 1.82
N VAL A 140 7.09 -2.84 1.90
CA VAL A 140 6.09 -2.67 0.84
C VAL A 140 6.75 -2.29 -0.49
N ALA A 141 7.72 -1.37 -0.47
CA ALA A 141 8.44 -0.97 -1.67
C ALA A 141 9.30 -2.12 -2.25
N ALA A 142 9.91 -2.94 -1.40
CA ALA A 142 10.68 -4.11 -1.82
C ALA A 142 9.78 -5.17 -2.50
N LEU A 143 8.61 -5.44 -1.94
CA LEU A 143 7.60 -6.32 -2.58
C LEU A 143 7.09 -5.72 -3.89
N GLY A 144 6.83 -4.40 -3.92
CA GLY A 144 6.47 -3.70 -5.14
C GLY A 144 7.50 -3.90 -6.25
N LYS A 145 8.80 -3.83 -5.93
CA LYS A 145 9.87 -4.09 -6.89
C LYS A 145 9.85 -5.53 -7.43
N GLN A 146 9.56 -6.52 -6.59
CA GLN A 146 9.43 -7.92 -7.03
C GLN A 146 8.25 -8.12 -7.99
N LEU A 147 7.22 -7.27 -7.89
CA LEU A 147 6.00 -7.36 -8.69
C LEU A 147 6.12 -6.74 -10.09
N GLU A 148 7.18 -5.97 -10.39
CA GLU A 148 7.33 -5.18 -11.63
C GLU A 148 7.28 -6.01 -12.93
N LEU A 149 7.64 -7.29 -12.89
CA LEU A 149 7.62 -8.19 -14.06
C LEU A 149 6.43 -9.15 -13.99
N PRO A 150 5.51 -9.18 -14.97
CA PRO A 150 4.41 -10.16 -15.03
C PRO A 150 4.89 -11.62 -15.04
N THR A 151 4.04 -12.53 -14.56
CA THR A 151 4.32 -13.99 -14.49
C THR A 151 4.60 -14.55 -15.88
N SER A 152 3.73 -14.22 -16.83
CA SER A 152 3.84 -14.63 -18.24
C SER A 152 5.17 -14.23 -18.88
N GLN A 153 5.70 -13.05 -18.51
CA GLN A 153 6.96 -12.51 -19.03
C GLN A 153 8.19 -13.05 -18.31
N ALA A 154 8.08 -13.39 -17.02
CA ALA A 154 9.19 -13.95 -16.24
C ALA A 154 9.64 -15.33 -16.80
N LEU A 155 8.70 -16.10 -17.33
CA LEU A 155 8.94 -17.47 -17.80
C LEU A 155 9.24 -17.57 -19.31
N SER A 156 9.12 -16.47 -20.06
CA SER A 156 9.42 -16.41 -21.51
C SER A 156 10.56 -15.42 -21.83
N PRO A 157 11.79 -15.60 -21.30
CA PRO A 157 12.89 -14.66 -21.52
C PRO A 157 13.40 -14.59 -22.98
N HIS A 158 12.94 -15.47 -23.88
CA HIS A 158 13.47 -15.63 -25.24
C HIS A 158 12.61 -15.06 -26.39
N LYS A 159 11.42 -14.48 -26.13
CA LYS A 159 10.77 -13.64 -27.16
C LYS A 159 11.42 -12.26 -27.11
N GLU A 160 12.50 -12.11 -27.86
CA GLU A 160 13.13 -10.83 -28.13
C GLU A 160 12.07 -9.79 -28.54
N ARG A 161 12.27 -8.59 -27.99
CA ARG A 161 11.52 -7.37 -28.29
C ARG A 161 11.60 -7.06 -29.79
N THR A 162 10.65 -7.53 -30.58
CA THR A 162 10.27 -6.84 -31.81
C THR A 162 9.36 -5.68 -31.42
N ALA A 163 9.88 -4.46 -31.55
CA ALA A 163 9.20 -3.20 -31.28
C ALA A 163 8.05 -2.88 -32.28
N GLY A 164 7.37 -3.91 -32.80
CA GLY A 164 6.40 -3.80 -33.90
C GLY A 164 5.12 -4.61 -33.72
N ASP A 165 5.02 -5.53 -32.76
CA ASP A 165 3.75 -6.21 -32.48
C ASP A 165 2.95 -5.34 -31.50
N ALA A 166 2.24 -4.38 -32.07
CA ALA A 166 1.06 -3.83 -31.43
C ALA A 166 0.17 -5.03 -31.07
N ALA A 167 0.14 -5.39 -29.79
CA ALA A 167 -0.82 -6.35 -29.29
C ALA A 167 -2.20 -5.93 -29.82
N PRO A 168 -2.96 -6.84 -30.44
CA PRO A 168 -4.26 -6.47 -31.00
C PRO A 168 -5.09 -5.78 -29.92
N GLU A 169 -5.65 -4.62 -30.27
CA GLU A 169 -6.61 -3.90 -29.44
C GLU A 169 -7.72 -4.89 -29.05
N GLY A 170 -7.62 -5.44 -27.84
CA GLY A 170 -8.45 -6.57 -27.40
C GLY A 170 -7.78 -7.57 -26.46
N THR A 171 -6.45 -7.55 -26.28
CA THR A 171 -5.80 -8.42 -25.27
C THR A 171 -6.06 -7.89 -23.84
N ALA A 172 -6.66 -8.72 -23.00
CA ALA A 172 -7.22 -8.39 -21.70
C ALA A 172 -6.19 -8.05 -20.59
N TYR A 173 -4.90 -7.91 -20.92
CA TYR A 173 -3.87 -7.53 -19.96
C TYR A 173 -3.68 -6.01 -19.93
N PRO A 174 -3.44 -5.38 -18.77
CA PRO A 174 -2.94 -4.02 -18.76
C PRO A 174 -1.64 -3.92 -19.56
N ASN A 175 -1.50 -2.88 -20.39
CA ASN A 175 -0.18 -2.51 -20.92
C ASN A 175 0.79 -2.35 -19.73
N ARG A 176 1.99 -2.94 -19.83
CA ARG A 176 3.05 -2.92 -18.81
C ARG A 176 3.27 -1.53 -18.19
N PHE A 177 3.15 -0.47 -18.98
CA PHE A 177 3.24 0.90 -18.49
C PHE A 177 2.15 1.20 -17.43
N LYS A 178 0.88 0.88 -17.71
CA LYS A 178 -0.24 1.06 -16.77
C LYS A 178 -0.02 0.27 -15.47
N TYR A 179 0.47 -0.97 -15.61
CA TYR A 179 0.77 -1.84 -14.46
C TYR A 179 1.80 -1.21 -13.51
N LEU A 180 2.94 -0.77 -14.06
CA LEU A 180 4.01 -0.15 -13.27
C LEU A 180 3.58 1.16 -12.61
N GLU A 181 2.73 1.93 -13.28
CA GLU A 181 2.18 3.18 -12.76
C GLU A 181 1.29 2.94 -11.52
N VAL A 182 0.35 1.99 -11.59
CA VAL A 182 -0.48 1.61 -10.44
C VAL A 182 0.36 1.01 -9.32
N LEU A 183 1.31 0.14 -9.66
CA LEU A 183 2.21 -0.49 -8.70
C LEU A 183 3.02 0.55 -7.92
N HIS A 184 3.67 1.48 -8.61
CA HIS A 184 4.44 2.55 -7.99
C HIS A 184 3.56 3.44 -7.11
N PHE A 185 2.37 3.79 -7.61
CA PHE A 185 1.42 4.63 -6.91
C PHE A 185 0.96 3.99 -5.58
N SER A 186 0.55 2.72 -5.61
CA SER A 186 0.02 1.99 -4.46
C SER A 186 1.10 1.53 -3.47
N THR A 187 2.31 1.20 -3.93
CA THR A 187 3.35 0.62 -3.04
C THR A 187 4.37 1.64 -2.54
N ARG A 188 4.44 2.84 -3.13
CA ARG A 188 5.47 3.83 -2.78
C ARG A 188 4.90 5.22 -2.54
N LEU A 189 4.28 5.80 -3.56
CA LEU A 189 3.95 7.23 -3.54
C LEU A 189 2.88 7.56 -2.49
N MET A 190 1.71 6.92 -2.58
CA MET A 190 0.58 7.25 -1.72
C MET A 190 0.80 6.82 -0.24
N PRO A 191 1.36 5.64 0.07
CA PRO A 191 1.73 5.29 1.45
C PRO A 191 2.73 6.27 2.07
N SER A 192 3.69 6.77 1.29
CA SER A 192 4.67 7.76 1.78
C SER A 192 4.01 9.10 2.12
N VAL A 193 3.07 9.57 1.29
CA VAL A 193 2.31 10.81 1.59
C VAL A 193 1.42 10.61 2.83
N ALA A 194 0.74 9.48 2.94
CA ALA A 194 -0.07 9.14 4.11
C ALA A 194 0.76 9.16 5.40
N GLU A 195 2.02 8.72 5.37
CA GLU A 195 2.92 8.82 6.50
C GLU A 195 3.29 10.26 6.89
N GLN A 196 3.52 11.15 5.93
CA GLN A 196 3.77 12.56 6.25
C GLN A 196 2.57 13.20 6.95
N ILE A 197 1.35 12.90 6.50
CA ILE A 197 0.11 13.32 7.17
C ILE A 197 0.01 12.68 8.57
N GLY A 198 0.42 11.41 8.69
CA GLY A 198 0.50 10.69 9.97
C GLY A 198 1.45 11.33 10.98
N ARG A 199 2.55 11.95 10.54
CA ARG A 199 3.48 12.71 11.40
C ARG A 199 2.84 14.01 11.87
N ILE A 200 2.20 14.74 10.95
CA ILE A 200 1.46 15.97 11.28
C ILE A 200 0.38 15.66 12.31
N ARG A 201 -0.41 14.60 12.10
CA ARG A 201 -1.41 14.13 13.07
C ARG A 201 -0.80 13.94 14.45
N ALA A 202 0.25 13.13 14.56
CA ALA A 202 0.84 12.78 15.85
C ALA A 202 1.36 14.01 16.62
N LEU A 203 2.13 14.86 15.94
CA LEU A 203 2.74 16.04 16.56
C LEU A 203 1.71 17.13 16.89
N SER A 204 0.76 17.38 15.99
CA SER A 204 -0.28 18.39 16.23
C SER A 204 -1.25 17.95 17.33
N THR A 205 -1.67 16.69 17.36
CA THR A 205 -2.50 16.13 18.44
C THR A 205 -1.80 16.24 19.79
N TYR A 206 -0.49 15.95 19.86
CA TYR A 206 0.30 16.11 21.09
C TYR A 206 0.36 17.56 21.55
N ALA A 207 0.80 18.48 20.69
CA ALA A 207 0.92 19.90 21.05
C ALA A 207 -0.41 20.51 21.49
N SER A 208 -1.50 20.16 20.79
CA SER A 208 -2.86 20.57 21.17
C SER A 208 -3.34 19.97 22.48
N ALA A 209 -3.01 18.71 22.78
CA ALA A 209 -3.36 18.09 24.06
C ALA A 209 -2.59 18.73 25.22
N LEU A 210 -1.32 19.05 24.97
CA LEU A 210 -0.43 19.69 25.94
C LEU A 210 -0.76 21.18 26.18
N GLY A 211 -1.41 21.83 25.22
CA GLY A 211 -1.80 23.25 25.27
C GLY A 211 -0.70 24.24 24.87
N TYR A 212 0.51 23.75 24.54
CA TYR A 212 1.59 24.54 23.98
C TYR A 212 2.44 23.69 23.01
N CYS A 213 3.16 24.35 22.10
CA CYS A 213 4.04 23.71 21.13
C CYS A 213 5.48 24.15 21.40
N ASP A 214 6.34 23.23 21.83
CA ASP A 214 7.76 23.53 22.03
C ASP A 214 8.51 23.70 20.69
N LYS A 215 9.77 24.14 20.76
CA LYS A 215 10.59 24.43 19.57
C LYS A 215 10.93 23.19 18.74
N ASP A 216 11.11 22.03 19.36
CA ASP A 216 11.43 20.79 18.65
C ASP A 216 10.19 20.30 17.87
N VAL A 217 9.04 20.22 18.55
CA VAL A 217 7.77 19.86 17.92
C VAL A 217 7.39 20.85 16.81
N THR A 218 7.59 22.15 17.04
CA THR A 218 7.39 23.20 16.03
C THR A 218 8.24 22.95 14.78
N SER A 219 9.53 22.63 14.96
CA SER A 219 10.45 22.42 13.84
C SER A 219 10.08 21.16 13.06
N LYS A 220 9.75 20.07 13.74
CA LYS A 220 9.28 18.81 13.13
C LYS A 220 7.95 19.00 12.39
N LEU A 221 7.01 19.75 12.95
CA LEU A 221 5.74 20.08 12.29
C LEU A 221 5.96 20.88 11.00
N ARG A 222 6.75 21.96 11.05
CA ARG A 222 7.08 22.76 9.86
C ARG A 222 7.72 21.93 8.77
N TYR A 223 8.66 21.07 9.13
CA TYR A 223 9.29 20.14 8.19
C TYR A 223 8.27 19.17 7.57
N ALA A 224 7.44 18.52 8.39
CA ALA A 224 6.43 17.57 7.90
C ALA A 224 5.38 18.25 7.00
N ILE A 225 4.95 19.46 7.32
CA ILE A 225 4.03 20.27 6.49
C ILE A 225 4.67 20.58 5.14
N GLN A 226 5.94 21.03 5.13
CA GLN A 226 6.66 21.32 3.89
C GLN A 226 6.82 20.06 3.02
N CYS A 227 7.23 18.93 3.61
CA CYS A 227 7.33 17.65 2.92
C CYS A 227 5.97 17.21 2.35
N THR A 228 4.89 17.40 3.11
CA THR A 228 3.53 17.06 2.68
C THR A 228 3.13 17.88 1.46
N ARG A 229 3.34 19.20 1.46
CA ARG A 229 3.03 20.07 0.30
C ARG A 229 3.76 19.61 -0.96
N VAL A 230 5.07 19.39 -0.87
CA VAL A 230 5.90 18.98 -2.01
C VAL A 230 5.48 17.61 -2.55
N ASN A 231 5.26 16.63 -1.67
CA ASN A 231 4.90 15.28 -2.09
C ASN A 231 3.44 15.18 -2.54
N ASN A 232 2.54 16.02 -2.01
CA ASN A 232 1.16 16.07 -2.46
C ASN A 232 1.02 16.65 -3.87
N GLU A 233 1.84 17.64 -4.24
CA GLU A 233 1.84 18.14 -5.63
C GLU A 233 2.30 17.06 -6.63
N LYS A 234 3.33 16.28 -6.26
CA LYS A 234 3.72 15.09 -7.05
C LYS A 234 2.59 14.07 -7.13
N LEU A 235 1.88 13.84 -6.03
CA LEU A 235 0.74 12.92 -5.98
C LEU A 235 -0.38 13.40 -6.90
N ARG A 236 -0.73 14.69 -6.87
CA ARG A 236 -1.75 15.29 -7.74
C ARG A 236 -1.47 15.07 -9.22
N HIS A 237 -0.22 15.30 -9.66
CA HIS A 237 0.17 15.03 -11.04
C HIS A 237 0.03 13.55 -11.42
N GLN A 238 0.41 12.65 -10.51
CA GLN A 238 0.28 11.20 -10.72
C GLN A 238 -1.17 10.75 -10.76
N THR A 239 -2.02 11.24 -9.84
CA THR A 239 -3.46 10.98 -9.83
C THR A 239 -4.09 11.42 -11.15
N LYS A 240 -3.81 12.63 -11.63
CA LYS A 240 -4.35 13.12 -12.92
C LYS A 240 -3.89 12.25 -14.10
N ARG A 241 -2.65 11.77 -14.08
CA ARG A 241 -2.14 10.85 -15.11
C ARG A 241 -2.87 9.51 -15.06
N LEU A 242 -3.04 8.93 -13.87
CA LEU A 242 -3.76 7.67 -13.67
C LEU A 242 -5.25 7.77 -14.06
N GLU A 243 -5.91 8.88 -13.74
CA GLU A 243 -7.30 9.16 -14.18
C GLU A 243 -7.42 9.08 -15.71
N GLY A 244 -6.42 9.56 -16.46
CA GLY A 244 -6.41 9.47 -17.92
C GLY A 244 -5.99 8.11 -18.49
N LEU A 245 -5.31 7.26 -17.71
CA LEU A 245 -4.80 5.96 -18.15
C LEU A 245 -5.75 4.79 -17.85
N LEU A 246 -6.50 4.90 -16.76
CA LEU A 246 -7.25 3.79 -16.15
C LEU A 246 -8.77 3.89 -16.33
N ASP A 247 -9.24 4.85 -17.13
CA ASP A 247 -10.67 5.11 -17.36
C ASP A 247 -11.49 5.09 -16.05
N LYS A 248 -12.19 3.98 -15.76
CA LYS A 248 -13.05 3.80 -14.57
C LYS A 248 -12.55 2.72 -13.59
N ASP A 249 -11.37 2.14 -13.81
CA ASP A 249 -10.86 1.02 -13.02
C ASP A 249 -10.49 1.41 -11.58
N LEU A 250 -10.17 2.69 -11.33
CA LEU A 250 -9.98 3.26 -10.00
C LEU A 250 -11.03 4.34 -9.70
N SER A 251 -12.15 3.90 -9.14
CA SER A 251 -13.33 4.71 -8.85
C SER A 251 -13.12 5.77 -7.76
N LEU A 252 -12.10 5.58 -6.89
CA LEU A 252 -11.82 6.51 -5.79
C LEU A 252 -10.85 7.64 -6.16
N LEU A 253 -10.14 7.57 -7.30
CA LEU A 253 -9.22 8.64 -7.71
C LEU A 253 -9.89 10.03 -7.77
N PRO A 254 -11.11 10.19 -8.32
CA PRO A 254 -11.77 11.50 -8.35
C PRO A 254 -12.08 12.05 -6.96
N GLN A 255 -12.27 11.18 -5.96
CA GLN A 255 -12.57 11.59 -4.59
C GLN A 255 -11.37 12.27 -3.92
N LEU A 256 -10.14 11.96 -4.37
CA LEU A 256 -8.91 12.57 -3.82
C LEU A 256 -8.93 14.09 -3.94
N LYS A 257 -9.54 14.67 -4.99
CA LYS A 257 -9.66 16.13 -5.16
C LYS A 257 -10.36 16.80 -3.97
N SER A 258 -11.41 16.17 -3.44
CA SER A 258 -12.11 16.68 -2.25
C SER A 258 -11.26 16.57 -0.98
N TYR A 259 -10.41 15.55 -0.91
CA TYR A 259 -9.50 15.34 0.22
C TYR A 259 -8.22 16.18 0.13
N GLU A 260 -7.82 16.65 -1.06
CA GLU A 260 -6.79 17.68 -1.19
C GLU A 260 -7.23 18.98 -0.52
N ILE A 261 -8.48 19.39 -0.70
CA ILE A 261 -9.03 20.57 -0.01
C ILE A 261 -9.05 20.36 1.51
N LYS A 262 -9.45 19.17 1.97
CA LYS A 262 -9.39 18.82 3.41
C LYS A 262 -7.95 18.84 3.94
N LEU A 263 -6.99 18.39 3.15
CA LEU A 263 -5.57 18.42 3.51
C LEU A 263 -5.08 19.86 3.63
N ASP A 264 -5.34 20.72 2.65
CA ASP A 264 -4.95 22.14 2.72
C ASP A 264 -5.57 22.83 3.94
N PHE A 265 -6.82 22.51 4.27
CA PHE A 265 -7.48 22.98 5.48
C PHE A 265 -6.77 22.47 6.76
N LEU A 266 -6.43 21.18 6.82
CA LEU A 266 -5.66 20.62 7.94
C LEU A 266 -4.29 21.31 8.10
N LEU A 267 -3.54 21.47 7.00
CA LEU A 267 -2.21 22.09 7.03
C LEU A 267 -2.31 23.54 7.53
N THR A 268 -3.27 24.30 7.03
CA THR A 268 -3.51 25.70 7.42
C THR A 268 -3.93 25.80 8.90
N MET A 269 -4.80 24.90 9.35
CA MET A 269 -5.21 24.82 10.77
C MET A 269 -4.01 24.54 11.67
N VAL A 270 -3.16 23.57 11.34
CA VAL A 270 -1.97 23.26 12.14
C VAL A 270 -0.97 24.42 12.13
N GLU A 271 -0.75 25.08 10.99
CA GLU A 271 0.15 26.22 10.92
C GLU A 271 -0.32 27.39 11.80
N ASN A 272 -1.60 27.74 11.74
CA ASN A 272 -2.12 28.93 12.40
C ASN A 272 -2.49 28.68 13.87
N ASP A 273 -3.07 27.52 14.17
CA ASP A 273 -3.69 27.25 15.47
C ASP A 273 -2.82 26.38 16.40
N VAL A 274 -1.73 25.80 15.89
CA VAL A 274 -0.79 24.95 16.65
C VAL A 274 0.64 25.46 16.60
N VAL A 275 1.15 25.83 15.42
CA VAL A 275 2.56 26.21 15.22
C VAL A 275 2.84 27.69 15.51
N ASN A 276 1.96 28.60 15.07
CA ASN A 276 2.12 30.04 15.26
C ASN A 276 1.35 30.70 16.44
N PRO A 277 0.69 29.99 17.38
CA PRO A 277 -0.08 30.65 18.42
C PRO A 277 0.76 31.01 19.64
N HIS A 278 0.41 32.12 20.28
CA HIS A 278 0.90 32.44 21.63
C HIS A 278 0.28 31.50 22.69
N GLN A 279 -0.86 30.88 22.38
CA GLN A 279 -1.56 29.86 23.18
C GLN A 279 -2.41 28.96 22.25
N ILE A 280 -2.28 27.63 22.35
CA ILE A 280 -3.01 26.70 21.47
C ILE A 280 -4.46 26.56 21.92
N ASN A 281 -5.39 26.81 21.00
CA ASN A 281 -6.84 26.62 21.20
C ASN A 281 -7.42 25.47 20.35
N ALA A 282 -6.60 24.83 19.53
CA ALA A 282 -7.05 23.73 18.67
C ALA A 282 -7.35 22.47 19.49
N ASP A 283 -8.51 21.87 19.25
CA ASP A 283 -8.89 20.61 19.89
C ASP A 283 -8.07 19.42 19.35
N SER A 284 -7.35 18.75 20.25
CA SER A 284 -6.48 17.62 19.90
C SER A 284 -7.22 16.46 19.25
N HIS A 285 -8.46 16.19 19.68
CA HIS A 285 -9.29 15.13 19.14
C HIS A 285 -9.78 15.47 17.72
N ARG A 286 -10.23 16.70 17.48
CA ARG A 286 -10.63 17.18 16.15
C ARG A 286 -9.50 17.10 15.13
N LEU A 287 -8.29 17.52 15.50
CA LEU A 287 -7.10 17.38 14.64
C LEU A 287 -6.80 15.92 14.33
N PHE A 288 -6.86 15.05 15.34
CA PHE A 288 -6.66 13.62 15.18
C PHE A 288 -7.65 13.01 14.20
N VAL A 289 -8.94 13.32 14.35
CA VAL A 289 -10.02 12.79 13.51
C VAL A 289 -9.88 13.28 12.07
N LEU A 290 -9.68 14.59 11.86
CA LEU A 290 -9.54 15.15 10.51
C LEU A 290 -8.36 14.54 9.75
N ALA A 291 -7.19 14.43 10.39
CA ALA A 291 -6.03 13.83 9.75
C ALA A 291 -6.24 12.32 9.50
N SER A 292 -6.93 11.62 10.41
CA SER A 292 -7.26 10.20 10.22
C SER A 292 -8.21 9.96 9.06
N ASP A 293 -9.22 10.82 8.88
CA ASP A 293 -10.14 10.76 7.72
C ASP A 293 -9.38 10.87 6.40
N ILE A 294 -8.40 11.78 6.31
CA ILE A 294 -7.58 11.96 5.10
C ILE A 294 -6.69 10.74 4.86
N ILE A 295 -5.98 10.26 5.88
CA ILE A 295 -5.13 9.06 5.79
C ILE A 295 -5.96 7.85 5.36
N ASP A 296 -7.16 7.69 5.93
CA ASP A 296 -8.04 6.57 5.63
C ASP A 296 -8.51 6.57 4.18
N MET A 297 -8.84 7.73 3.62
CA MET A 297 -9.16 7.83 2.19
C MET A 297 -7.96 7.50 1.31
N TYR A 298 -6.77 8.00 1.64
CA TYR A 298 -5.56 7.75 0.85
C TYR A 298 -5.21 6.26 0.86
N LEU A 299 -5.23 5.61 2.03
CA LEU A 299 -4.94 4.18 2.12
C LEU A 299 -6.06 3.31 1.51
N LYS A 300 -7.31 3.79 1.47
CA LYS A 300 -8.39 3.11 0.74
C LYS A 300 -8.17 3.12 -0.77
N VAL A 301 -7.66 4.23 -1.33
CA VAL A 301 -7.25 4.28 -2.75
C VAL A 301 -6.08 3.32 -3.01
N VAL A 302 -5.13 3.21 -2.08
CA VAL A 302 -4.06 2.21 -2.18
C VAL A 302 -4.65 0.79 -2.24
N ASP A 303 -5.59 0.45 -1.36
CA ASP A 303 -6.27 -0.85 -1.36
C ASP A 303 -6.95 -1.12 -2.71
N GLU A 304 -7.63 -0.13 -3.31
CA GLU A 304 -8.23 -0.25 -4.64
C GLU A 304 -7.18 -0.54 -5.72
N GLY A 305 -6.03 0.15 -5.69
CA GLY A 305 -4.93 -0.11 -6.63
C GLY A 305 -4.32 -1.50 -6.46
N VAL A 306 -4.16 -2.00 -5.22
CA VAL A 306 -3.70 -3.38 -4.97
C VAL A 306 -4.72 -4.41 -5.47
N HIS A 307 -6.01 -4.12 -5.32
CA HIS A 307 -7.07 -4.95 -5.87
C HIS A 307 -7.03 -5.01 -7.41
N LEU A 308 -6.82 -3.86 -8.08
CA LEU A 308 -6.67 -3.80 -9.53
C LEU A 308 -5.45 -4.60 -10.02
N LEU A 309 -4.31 -4.48 -9.32
CA LEU A 309 -3.11 -5.28 -9.61
C LEU A 309 -3.36 -6.78 -9.46
N THR A 310 -4.20 -7.18 -8.50
CA THR A 310 -4.59 -8.57 -8.28
C THR A 310 -5.48 -9.07 -9.41
N SER A 311 -6.49 -8.30 -9.85
CA SER A 311 -7.33 -8.70 -10.99
C SER A 311 -6.53 -8.81 -12.29
N TRP A 312 -5.55 -7.94 -12.50
CA TRP A 312 -4.67 -8.05 -13.66
C TRP A 312 -3.78 -9.28 -13.59
N HIS A 313 -3.29 -9.64 -12.39
CA HIS A 313 -2.55 -10.89 -12.19
C HIS A 313 -3.42 -12.12 -12.47
N GLU A 314 -4.69 -12.10 -12.06
CA GLU A 314 -5.68 -13.15 -12.39
C GLU A 314 -6.01 -13.21 -13.88
N GLN A 315 -5.85 -12.13 -14.65
CA GLN A 315 -6.00 -12.14 -16.11
C GLN A 315 -4.75 -12.66 -16.82
N ASP A 316 -3.55 -12.48 -16.21
CA ASP A 316 -2.26 -12.94 -16.76
C ASP A 316 -2.25 -14.45 -17.02
N ILE A 317 -2.90 -15.23 -16.16
CA ILE A 317 -2.97 -16.69 -16.31
C ILE A 317 -3.76 -17.11 -17.56
N GLU A 318 -4.91 -16.48 -17.82
CA GLU A 318 -5.74 -16.80 -18.98
C GLU A 318 -4.99 -16.50 -20.29
N LEU A 319 -4.32 -15.34 -20.34
CA LEU A 319 -3.50 -14.96 -21.49
C LEU A 319 -2.28 -15.88 -21.69
N TRP A 320 -1.67 -16.32 -20.60
CA TRP A 320 -0.55 -17.26 -20.67
C TRP A 320 -1.02 -18.62 -21.21
N LEU A 321 -2.21 -19.09 -20.81
CA LEU A 321 -2.81 -20.31 -21.33
C LEU A 321 -3.18 -20.20 -22.82
N GLU A 322 -3.62 -19.04 -23.28
CA GLU A 322 -3.88 -18.77 -24.70
C GLU A 322 -2.61 -18.74 -25.57
N THR A 323 -1.45 -18.48 -24.96
CA THR A 323 -0.17 -18.28 -25.67
C THR A 323 0.81 -19.45 -25.57
N CYS A 324 0.51 -20.48 -24.76
CA CYS A 324 1.33 -21.67 -24.55
C CYS A 324 0.98 -22.87 -25.43
#